data_AF-A0A3C2ARV7-F1
#
_entry.id   AF-A0A3C2ARV7-F1
#
_cell.length_a   1.000
_cell.length_b   1.000
_cell.length_c   1.000
_cell.angle_alpha   90.00
_cell.angle_beta   90.00
_cell.angle_gamma   90.00
#
_symmetry.space_group_name_H-M   'P 1'
#
loop_
_entity.id
_entity.type
_entity.pdbx_description
1 polymer ?
#
loop_
_entity_poly.entity_id
_entity_poly.type
_entity_poly.pdbx_seq_one_letter_code
_entity_poly.pdbx_strand_id
1 'polypeptide(L)'
;MFVHYLSGMQKPWDIENWDRKSAYEFFKTFEDPYVGIQVNLDCTAFVQQCKMHSYSTHHALLYAVVKAANIYEPMRLRRTEDGVALHDAIDIGCSVMQRGMKAFVFAYYPWVEGESVADFIFRAQQISVQAAKGIPFEDRPVRTN
;
A
#
# COMPACT_ATOMS: atom_id res chain seq x y z
N MET A 1 -22.21 2.66 -6.55
CA MET A 1 -21.55 3.91 -6.94
C MET A 1 -20.09 3.55 -7.19
N PHE A 2 -19.74 3.28 -8.45
CA PHE A 2 -18.38 2.91 -8.82
C PHE A 2 -17.51 4.16 -8.75
N VAL A 3 -16.59 4.19 -7.80
CA VAL A 3 -15.59 5.26 -7.70
C VAL A 3 -14.62 5.01 -8.85
N HIS A 4 -14.67 5.82 -9.90
CA HIS A 4 -13.62 5.87 -10.91
C HIS A 4 -12.33 6.27 -10.19
N TYR A 5 -11.47 5.28 -9.90
CA TYR A 5 -10.13 5.57 -9.40
C TYR A 5 -9.37 6.29 -10.50
N LEU A 6 -8.97 7.53 -10.21
CA LEU A 6 -8.03 8.29 -11.01
C LEU A 6 -6.83 7.38 -11.31
N SER A 7 -6.64 7.06 -12.60
CA SER A 7 -5.47 6.34 -13.10
C SER A 7 -4.23 7.04 -12.55
N GLY A 8 -3.49 6.38 -11.66
CA GLY A 8 -2.23 6.93 -11.16
C GLY A 8 -1.29 7.13 -12.33
N MET A 9 -0.81 8.36 -12.53
CA MET A 9 0.20 8.61 -13.55
C MET A 9 1.51 7.95 -13.09
N GLN A 10 2.22 7.36 -14.05
CA GLN A 10 3.55 6.84 -13.87
C GLN A 10 4.47 7.49 -14.88
N LYS A 11 5.73 7.70 -14.51
CA LYS A 11 6.74 8.27 -15.39
C LYS A 11 7.92 7.30 -15.54
N PRO A 12 8.57 7.27 -16.72
CA PRO A 12 9.82 6.53 -16.88
C PRO A 12 10.85 6.98 -15.84
N TRP A 13 11.60 6.02 -15.30
CA TRP A 13 12.70 6.27 -14.39
C TRP A 13 14.03 6.37 -15.14
N ASP A 14 14.84 7.37 -14.81
CA ASP A 14 16.16 7.54 -15.40
C ASP A 14 17.16 6.59 -14.75
N ILE A 15 17.30 5.40 -15.34
CA ILE A 15 18.23 4.38 -14.87
C ILE A 15 19.69 4.80 -15.07
N GLU A 16 19.98 5.60 -16.10
CA GLU A 16 21.35 5.97 -16.47
C GLU A 16 22.00 6.86 -15.41
N ASN A 17 21.22 7.76 -14.80
CA ASN A 17 21.68 8.67 -13.75
C ASN A 17 21.30 8.21 -12.33
N TRP A 18 20.93 6.94 -12.13
CA TRP A 18 20.52 6.40 -10.84
C TRP A 18 21.70 5.83 -10.03
N ASP A 19 21.83 6.25 -8.76
CA ASP A 19 22.86 5.76 -7.84
C ASP A 19 22.82 4.24 -7.60
N ARG A 20 21.66 3.61 -7.81
CA ARG A 20 21.46 2.14 -7.69
C ARG A 20 21.49 1.41 -9.03
N LYS A 21 21.91 2.05 -10.13
CA LYS A 21 22.00 1.43 -11.46
C LYS A 21 22.74 0.08 -11.42
N SER A 22 23.91 0.02 -10.80
CA SER A 22 24.71 -1.21 -10.72
C SER A 22 24.00 -2.33 -9.98
N ALA A 23 23.33 -2.02 -8.87
CA ALA A 23 22.52 -2.98 -8.12
C ALA A 23 21.32 -3.46 -8.95
N TYR A 24 20.62 -2.54 -9.60
CA TYR A 24 19.51 -2.89 -10.49
C TYR A 24 19.95 -3.81 -11.63
N GLU A 25 21.04 -3.47 -12.33
CA GLU A 25 21.59 -4.29 -13.42
C GLU A 25 22.03 -5.68 -12.94
N PHE A 26 22.56 -5.78 -11.72
CA PHE A 26 22.93 -7.05 -11.12
C PHE A 26 21.71 -7.92 -10.76
N PHE A 27 20.69 -7.35 -10.10
CA PHE A 27 19.52 -8.11 -9.61
C PHE A 27 18.45 -8.33 -10.68
N LYS A 28 18.37 -7.53 -11.76
CA LYS A 28 17.26 -7.61 -12.73
C LYS A 28 17.17 -8.96 -13.44
N THR A 29 18.27 -9.70 -13.54
CA THR A 29 18.35 -11.01 -14.22
C THR A 29 17.99 -12.18 -13.32
N PHE A 30 17.81 -11.96 -12.01
CA PHE A 30 17.48 -13.02 -11.07
C PHE A 30 16.00 -13.42 -11.22
N GLU A 31 15.73 -14.71 -11.10
CA GLU A 31 14.36 -15.24 -11.10
C GLU A 31 13.58 -14.77 -9.86
N ASP A 32 14.25 -14.76 -8.71
CA ASP A 32 13.70 -14.30 -7.43
C ASP A 32 14.62 -13.24 -6.78
N PRO A 33 14.46 -11.95 -7.15
CA PRO A 33 15.25 -10.85 -6.59
C PRO A 33 14.67 -10.28 -5.29
N TYR A 34 13.90 -11.06 -4.51
CA TYR A 34 13.25 -10.57 -3.30
C TYR A 34 14.06 -10.86 -2.02
N VAL A 35 13.96 -9.96 -1.05
CA VAL A 35 14.52 -10.15 0.30
C VAL A 35 13.45 -9.86 1.34
N GLY A 36 13.34 -10.73 2.34
CA GLY A 36 12.49 -10.54 3.51
C GLY A 36 13.28 -9.93 4.66
N ILE A 37 12.75 -8.88 5.28
CA ILE A 37 13.31 -8.28 6.49
C ILE A 37 12.23 -8.30 7.58
N GLN A 38 12.59 -8.73 8.78
CA GLN A 38 11.73 -8.69 9.96
C GLN A 38 12.43 -7.90 11.07
N VAL A 39 11.69 -6.98 11.68
CA VAL A 39 12.18 -6.15 12.79
C VAL A 39 11.12 -6.11 13.90
N ASN A 40 11.59 -5.95 15.14
CA ASN A 40 10.70 -5.65 16.26
C ASN A 40 10.55 -4.13 16.37
N LEU A 41 9.31 -3.65 16.34
CA LEU A 41 8.98 -2.24 16.53
C LEU A 41 8.33 -2.04 17.89
N ASP A 42 8.83 -1.08 18.67
CA ASP A 42 8.11 -0.61 19.84
C ASP A 42 6.96 0.31 19.41
N CYS A 43 5.75 -0.25 19.41
CA CYS A 43 4.52 0.46 19.03
C CYS A 43 3.77 1.05 20.24
N THR A 44 4.38 1.13 21.42
CA THR A 44 3.69 1.55 22.66
C THR A 44 3.07 2.94 22.52
N ALA A 45 3.87 3.93 22.09
CA ALA A 45 3.38 5.29 21.87
C ALA A 45 2.31 5.34 20.78
N PHE A 46 2.50 4.60 19.68
CA PHE A 46 1.55 4.54 18.58
C PHE A 46 0.16 4.03 19.04
N VAL A 47 0.14 2.94 19.81
CA VAL A 47 -1.11 2.36 20.35
C VAL A 47 -1.76 3.32 21.34
N GLN A 48 -0.99 4.03 22.16
CA GLN A 48 -1.53 5.04 23.09
C GLN A 48 -2.20 6.20 22.34
N GLN A 49 -1.58 6.73 21.29
CA GLN A 49 -2.17 7.77 20.44
C GLN A 49 -3.48 7.29 19.80
N CYS A 50 -3.50 6.07 19.28
CA CYS A 50 -4.73 5.50 18.72
C CYS A 50 -5.86 5.46 19.76
N LYS A 51 -5.57 5.06 21.00
CA LYS A 51 -6.55 5.04 22.10
C LYS A 51 -7.06 6.43 22.45
N MET A 52 -6.17 7.42 22.58
CA MET A 52 -6.56 8.80 22.93
C MET A 52 -7.50 9.43 21.89
N HIS A 53 -7.28 9.13 20.61
CA HIS A 53 -8.09 9.63 19.51
C HIS A 53 -9.28 8.72 19.13
N SER A 54 -9.50 7.62 19.85
CA SER A 54 -10.50 6.59 19.51
C SER A 54 -10.35 6.03 18.08
N TYR A 55 -9.11 5.96 17.60
CA TYR A 55 -8.77 5.40 16.30
C TYR A 55 -8.63 3.88 16.35
N SER A 56 -9.07 3.22 15.28
CA SER A 56 -8.78 1.81 15.07
C SER A 56 -7.28 1.63 14.81
N THR A 57 -6.57 0.96 15.73
CA THR A 57 -5.13 0.69 15.61
C THR A 57 -4.75 0.04 14.28
N HIS A 58 -5.57 -0.88 13.78
CA HIS A 58 -5.34 -1.53 12.48
C HIS A 58 -5.36 -0.53 11.31
N HIS A 59 -6.41 0.29 11.21
CA HIS A 59 -6.54 1.24 10.10
C HIS A 59 -5.54 2.41 10.23
N ALA A 60 -5.20 2.80 11.47
CA ALA A 60 -4.12 3.75 11.71
C ALA A 60 -2.76 3.19 11.26
N LEU A 61 -2.53 1.89 11.45
CA LEU A 61 -1.31 1.22 10.98
C LEU A 61 -1.27 1.17 9.45
N LEU A 62 -2.40 0.86 8.79
CA LEU A 62 -2.50 0.93 7.32
C LEU A 62 -2.14 2.33 6.81
N TYR A 63 -2.66 3.40 7.43
CA TYR A 63 -2.30 4.78 7.10
C TYR A 63 -0.80 5.03 7.24
N ALA A 64 -0.21 4.63 8.38
CA ALA A 64 1.22 4.84 8.64
C ALA A 64 2.10 4.13 7.60
N VAL A 65 1.77 2.88 7.25
CA VAL A 65 2.50 2.09 6.25
C VAL A 65 2.39 2.70 4.85
N VAL A 66 1.17 2.99 4.38
CA VAL A 66 0.98 3.54 3.04
C VAL A 66 1.57 4.95 2.91
N LYS A 67 1.50 5.76 3.97
CA LYS A 67 2.17 7.06 4.02
C LYS A 67 3.68 6.92 3.93
N ALA A 68 4.27 6.03 4.74
CA ALA A 68 5.71 5.76 4.72
C ALA A 68 6.18 5.28 3.33
N ALA A 69 5.39 4.43 2.67
CA ALA A 69 5.70 3.92 1.35
C ALA A 69 5.57 5.02 0.26
N ASN A 70 4.61 5.95 0.38
CA ASN A 70 4.49 7.06 -0.56
C ASN A 70 5.58 8.13 -0.41
N ILE A 71 6.04 8.42 0.82
CA ILE A 71 7.13 9.38 1.05
C ILE A 71 8.51 8.84 0.66
N TYR A 72 8.69 7.51 0.63
CA TYR A 72 9.96 6.87 0.27
C TYR A 72 9.93 6.45 -1.20
N GLU A 73 10.51 7.29 -2.06
CA GLU A 73 10.50 7.12 -3.53
C GLU A 73 10.82 5.70 -4.03
N PRO A 74 11.82 4.96 -3.48
CA PRO A 74 12.10 3.61 -3.93
C PRO A 74 10.93 2.62 -3.80
N MET A 75 9.98 2.85 -2.88
CA MET A 75 8.78 2.02 -2.73
C MET A 75 7.74 2.27 -3.83
N ARG A 76 7.86 3.36 -4.59
CA ARG A 76 6.99 3.71 -5.71
C ARG A 76 7.57 3.29 -7.07
N LEU A 77 8.78 2.74 -7.11
CA LEU A 77 9.37 2.19 -8.33
C LEU A 77 8.78 0.81 -8.66
N ARG A 78 8.57 0.54 -9.95
CA ARG A 78 8.12 -0.75 -10.49
C ARG A 78 8.94 -1.12 -11.71
N ARG A 79 9.28 -2.41 -11.83
CA ARG A 79 9.80 -2.97 -13.08
C ARG A 79 8.67 -2.99 -14.11
N THR A 80 8.99 -2.61 -15.33
CA THR A 80 8.12 -2.69 -16.51
C THR A 80 8.82 -3.53 -17.57
N GLU A 81 8.11 -3.88 -18.66
CA GLU A 81 8.71 -4.59 -19.80
C GLU A 81 9.93 -3.83 -20.35
N ASP A 82 9.82 -2.51 -20.48
CA ASP A 82 10.86 -1.66 -21.07
C ASP A 82 11.80 -0.97 -20.06
N GLY A 83 11.76 -1.34 -18.77
CA GLY A 83 12.64 -0.73 -17.76
C GLY A 83 12.01 -0.55 -16.38
N VAL A 84 12.03 0.68 -15.87
CA VAL A 84 11.51 1.04 -14.55
C VAL A 84 10.60 2.25 -14.66
N ALA A 85 9.44 2.20 -14.00
CA ALA A 85 8.53 3.31 -13.87
C ALA A 85 8.43 3.75 -12.40
N LEU A 86 8.29 5.06 -12.19
CA LEU A 86 7.96 5.66 -10.91
C LEU A 86 6.48 6.03 -10.89
N HIS A 87 5.71 5.46 -9.96
CA HIS A 87 4.33 5.85 -9.72
C HIS A 87 4.25 7.14 -8.91
N ASP A 88 3.30 8.01 -9.25
CA ASP A 88 3.03 9.21 -8.47
C ASP A 88 2.58 8.87 -7.05
N ALA A 89 1.77 7.82 -6.91
CA ALA A 89 1.30 7.32 -5.63
C ALA A 89 1.01 5.82 -5.68
N ILE A 90 1.12 5.17 -4.52
CA ILE A 90 0.81 3.76 -4.33
C ILE A 90 -0.28 3.57 -3.28
N ASP A 91 -1.12 2.57 -3.51
CA ASP A 91 -2.23 2.18 -2.66
C ASP A 91 -1.83 0.98 -1.81
N ILE A 92 -2.56 0.71 -0.71
CA ILE A 92 -2.30 -0.45 0.15
C ILE A 92 -3.42 -1.49 0.01
N GLY A 93 -3.05 -2.75 -0.15
CA GLY A 93 -3.96 -3.90 -0.05
C GLY A 93 -3.83 -4.56 1.33
N CYS A 94 -4.93 -5.07 1.87
CA CYS A 94 -4.91 -5.85 3.10
C CYS A 94 -5.95 -6.97 3.08
N SER A 95 -5.62 -8.11 3.69
CA SER A 95 -6.57 -9.20 3.94
C SER A 95 -7.58 -8.78 5.00
N VAL A 96 -8.86 -9.01 4.71
CA VAL A 96 -9.99 -8.75 5.61
C VAL A 96 -10.74 -10.05 5.86
N MET A 97 -10.94 -10.40 7.13
CA MET A 97 -11.70 -11.60 7.51
C MET A 97 -13.15 -11.49 7.06
N GLN A 98 -13.65 -12.52 6.37
CA GLN A 98 -15.04 -12.58 5.97
C GLN A 98 -15.92 -12.96 7.16
N ARG A 99 -17.02 -12.22 7.34
CA ARG A 99 -17.90 -12.37 8.50
C ARG A 99 -18.57 -13.75 8.49
N GLY A 100 -18.49 -14.45 9.61
CA GLY A 100 -19.10 -15.78 9.78
C GLY A 100 -18.36 -16.91 9.07
N MET A 101 -17.19 -16.65 8.51
CA MET A 101 -16.38 -17.63 7.78
C MET A 101 -14.96 -17.70 8.35
N LYS A 102 -14.21 -18.75 8.00
CA LYS A 102 -12.77 -18.88 8.29
C LYS A 102 -11.88 -18.38 7.13
N ALA A 103 -12.49 -17.75 6.13
CA ALA A 103 -11.82 -17.22 4.95
C ALA A 103 -11.58 -15.71 5.09
N PHE A 104 -10.67 -15.18 4.28
CA PHE A 104 -10.45 -13.75 4.10
C PHE A 104 -10.66 -13.36 2.63
N VAL A 105 -10.93 -12.08 2.41
CA VAL A 105 -10.90 -11.43 1.09
C VAL A 105 -9.81 -10.37 1.08
N PHE A 106 -9.41 -9.89 -0.10
CA PHE A 106 -8.56 -8.72 -0.20
C PHE A 106 -9.40 -7.45 -0.31
N ALA A 107 -8.98 -6.41 0.41
CA ALA A 107 -9.50 -5.08 0.29
C ALA A 107 -8.37 -4.11 -0.06
N TYR A 108 -8.69 -3.10 -0.86
CA TYR A 108 -7.74 -2.10 -1.31
C TYR A 108 -8.11 -0.73 -0.76
N TYR A 109 -7.12 -0.01 -0.22
CA TYR A 109 -7.27 1.28 0.46
C TYR A 109 -6.41 2.30 -0.26
N PRO A 110 -7.01 3.10 -1.15
CA PRO A 110 -6.21 3.95 -2.00
C PRO A 110 -5.64 5.15 -1.29
N TRP A 111 -4.47 5.62 -1.73
CA TRP A 111 -3.81 6.80 -1.18
C TRP A 111 -4.43 8.08 -1.74
N VAL A 112 -4.74 9.02 -0.84
CA VAL A 112 -5.23 10.35 -1.15
C VAL A 112 -4.26 11.36 -0.53
N GLU A 113 -3.58 12.11 -1.39
CA GLU A 113 -2.59 13.11 -0.95
C GLU A 113 -3.25 14.19 -0.11
N GLY A 114 -2.61 14.60 0.98
CA GLY A 114 -3.14 15.61 1.90
C GLY A 114 -4.31 15.15 2.77
N GLU A 115 -4.78 13.90 2.65
CA GLU A 115 -5.84 13.37 3.47
C GLU A 115 -5.41 13.25 4.95
N SER A 116 -6.33 13.63 5.86
CA SER A 116 -6.09 13.48 7.29
C SER A 116 -6.12 12.02 7.72
N VAL A 117 -5.42 11.70 8.81
CA VAL A 117 -5.45 10.35 9.39
C VAL A 117 -6.87 9.92 9.78
N ALA A 118 -7.71 10.85 10.23
CA ALA A 118 -9.08 10.57 10.63
C ALA A 118 -9.95 10.18 9.42
N ASP A 119 -9.84 10.93 8.32
CA ASP A 119 -10.59 10.68 7.09
C ASP A 119 -10.19 9.34 6.47
N PHE A 120 -8.88 9.05 6.42
CA PHE A 120 -8.37 7.75 5.99
C PHE A 120 -8.99 6.62 6.81
N ILE A 121 -8.92 6.72 8.14
CA ILE A 121 -9.44 5.67 9.04
C ILE A 121 -10.93 5.47 8.83
N PHE A 122 -11.70 6.56 8.73
CA PHE A 122 -13.14 6.51 8.53
C PHE A 122 -13.50 5.76 7.25
N ARG A 123 -12.92 6.15 6.10
CA ARG A 123 -13.22 5.46 4.83
C ARG A 123 -12.68 4.03 4.80
N ALA A 124 -11.50 3.78 5.38
CA ALA A 124 -10.89 2.45 5.41
C ALA A 124 -11.75 1.47 6.21
N GLN A 125 -12.37 1.92 7.31
CA GLN A 125 -13.34 1.11 8.04
C GLN A 125 -14.56 0.73 7.18
N GLN A 126 -15.08 1.66 6.37
CA GLN A 126 -16.20 1.35 5.47
C GLN A 126 -15.80 0.31 4.42
N ILE A 127 -14.60 0.44 3.85
CA ILE A 127 -14.03 -0.53 2.90
C ILE A 127 -13.92 -1.91 3.57
N SER A 128 -13.33 -2.00 4.76
CA SER A 128 -13.20 -3.25 5.52
C SER A 128 -14.55 -3.89 5.84
N VAL A 129 -15.54 -3.11 6.28
CA VAL A 129 -16.89 -3.61 6.59
C VAL A 129 -17.58 -4.16 5.35
N GLN A 130 -17.39 -3.49 4.21
CA GLN A 130 -17.98 -3.89 2.94
C GLN A 130 -17.27 -5.16 2.42
N ALA A 131 -15.94 -5.20 2.44
CA ALA A 131 -15.14 -6.38 2.09
C ALA A 131 -15.52 -7.60 2.96
N ALA A 132 -15.70 -7.42 4.27
CA ALA A 132 -16.09 -8.51 5.18
C ALA A 132 -17.44 -9.17 4.86
N LYS A 133 -18.30 -8.55 4.01
CA LYS A 133 -19.55 -9.16 3.53
C LYS A 133 -19.34 -10.14 2.37
N GLY A 134 -18.14 -10.23 1.79
CA GLY A 134 -17.82 -11.20 0.74
C GLY A 134 -18.17 -10.76 -0.69
N ILE A 135 -17.94 -9.49 -1.02
CA ILE A 135 -18.07 -8.96 -2.40
C ILE A 135 -16.94 -9.58 -3.25
N PRO A 136 -17.11 -9.80 -4.58
CA PRO A 136 -16.15 -10.58 -5.33
C PRO A 136 -14.77 -9.93 -5.30
N PHE A 137 -13.74 -10.75 -5.56
CA PHE A 137 -12.41 -10.26 -5.91
C PHE A 137 -12.54 -9.16 -6.97
N GLU A 138 -12.38 -7.90 -6.57
CA GLU A 138 -12.09 -6.86 -7.54
C GLU A 138 -10.67 -7.10 -8.06
N ASP A 139 -10.46 -6.85 -9.34
CA ASP A 139 -9.12 -6.89 -9.91
C ASP A 139 -8.22 -5.96 -9.11
N ARG A 140 -7.02 -6.47 -8.78
CA ARG A 140 -6.00 -5.73 -8.04
C ARG A 140 -5.80 -4.35 -8.71
N PRO A 141 -5.97 -3.24 -7.98
CA PRO A 141 -5.76 -1.91 -8.56
C PRO A 141 -4.31 -1.74 -9.03
N VAL A 142 -4.15 -1.04 -10.17
CA VAL A 142 -2.85 -0.80 -10.83
C VAL A 142 -1.83 -0.10 -9.91
N ARG A 143 -2.31 0.65 -8.92
CA ARG A 143 -1.48 1.41 -7.96
C ARG A 143 -1.04 0.61 -6.73
N THR A 144 -1.45 -0.65 -6.59
CA THR A 144 -1.05 -1.48 -5.45
C THR A 144 0.26 -2.23 -5.76
N ASN A 145 1.15 -2.38 -4.76
CA ASN A 145 2.22 -3.40 -4.82
C ASN A 145 1.62 -4.72 -5.22
#